data_AF-A0A2T6K9D7-F1
#
_entry.id   AF-A0A2T6K9D7-F1
#
_cell.length_a   1.000
_cell.length_b   1.000
_cell.length_c   1.000
_cell.angle_alpha   90.00
_cell.angle_beta   90.00
_cell.angle_gamma   90.00
#
_symmetry.space_group_name_H-M   'P 1'
#
loop_
_entity.id
_entity.type
_entity.pdbx_description
1 polymer ?
#
loop_
_entity_poly.entity_id
_entity_poly.type
_entity_poly.pdbx_seq_one_letter_code
_entity_poly.pdbx_strand_id
1 'polypeptide(L)'
;MRKHFSPFYYMELIVSVFWSNPKYEPFQTEVKKIPLNEKYVKDAEERLKRFAPYIAKVFPETRNLNGIIESPIVPIPAMHQQLSHMYKPIRRGFY
;
A
#
# COMPACT_ATOMS: atom_id res chain seq x y z
N MET A 1 31.97 10.22 -7.55
CA MET A 1 30.83 9.75 -8.37
C MET A 1 30.32 8.42 -7.79
N ARG A 2 29.05 8.33 -7.36
CA ARG A 2 28.47 7.02 -6.98
C ARG A 2 28.19 6.25 -8.28
N LYS A 3 28.94 5.17 -8.50
CA LYS A 3 28.64 4.21 -9.58
C LYS A 3 27.18 3.76 -9.41
N HIS A 4 26.38 3.87 -10.47
CA HIS A 4 24.99 3.44 -10.46
C HIS A 4 24.98 1.90 -10.56
N PHE A 5 25.12 1.23 -9.42
CA PHE A 5 24.98 -0.22 -9.35
C PHE A 5 23.49 -0.58 -9.36
N SER A 6 23.18 -1.62 -10.12
CA SER A 6 21.85 -2.22 -10.14
C SER A 6 21.40 -2.57 -8.70
N PRO A 7 20.12 -2.37 -8.33
CA PRO A 7 19.59 -2.82 -7.04
C PRO A 7 19.88 -4.30 -6.74
N PHE A 8 20.02 -5.13 -7.78
CA PHE A 8 20.36 -6.55 -7.65
C PHE A 8 21.68 -6.80 -6.89
N TYR A 9 22.69 -5.94 -7.09
CA TYR A 9 23.97 -6.07 -6.37
C TYR A 9 23.79 -5.98 -4.85
N TYR A 10 22.90 -5.10 -4.39
CA TYR A 10 22.63 -4.94 -2.95
C TYR A 10 21.74 -6.06 -2.39
N MET A 11 20.92 -6.71 -3.24
CA MET A 11 20.12 -7.87 -2.85
C MET A 11 21.01 -9.10 -2.61
N GLU A 12 22.05 -9.29 -3.44
CA GLU A 12 23.06 -10.36 -3.23
C GLU A 12 23.80 -10.21 -1.90
N LEU A 13 23.98 -8.97 -1.44
CA LEU A 13 24.65 -8.64 -0.18
C LEU A 13 23.70 -8.62 1.03
N ILE A 14 22.39 -8.83 0.84
CA ILE A 14 21.36 -8.85 1.91
C ILE A 14 21.41 -7.56 2.75
N VAL A 15 21.68 -6.42 2.11
CA VAL A 15 21.63 -5.12 2.77
C VAL A 15 20.29 -4.46 2.51
N SER A 16 19.84 -3.60 3.43
CA SER A 16 18.63 -2.81 3.21
C SER A 16 18.79 -1.86 2.02
N VAL A 17 17.82 -1.87 1.11
CA VAL A 17 17.82 -1.05 -0.11
C VAL A 17 16.54 -0.23 -0.17
N PHE A 18 16.70 1.05 -0.49
CA PHE A 18 15.59 1.90 -0.93
C PHE A 18 15.68 2.11 -2.44
N TRP A 19 14.74 1.53 -3.20
CA TRP A 19 14.63 1.72 -4.65
C TRP A 19 13.46 2.63 -4.97
N SER A 20 13.77 3.84 -5.48
CA SER A 20 12.76 4.75 -6.02
C SER A 20 12.46 4.36 -7.47
N ASN A 21 11.19 4.18 -7.83
CA ASN A 21 10.81 3.88 -9.20
C ASN A 21 11.14 5.09 -10.11
N PRO A 22 12.11 5.00 -11.06
CA PRO A 22 12.45 6.12 -11.94
C PRO A 22 11.41 6.36 -13.03
N LYS A 23 10.42 5.47 -13.18
CA LYS A 23 9.31 5.56 -14.14
C LYS A 23 7.97 5.80 -13.43
N TYR A 24 8.01 6.48 -12.29
CA TYR A 24 6.80 6.84 -11.57
C TYR A 24 6.11 7.99 -12.32
N GLU A 25 4.92 7.73 -12.86
CA GLU A 25 4.16 8.65 -13.68
C GLU A 25 2.80 8.99 -13.05
N PRO A 26 2.22 10.17 -13.33
CA PRO A 26 0.89 10.53 -12.85
C PRO A 26 -0.19 9.53 -13.28
N PHE A 27 -1.20 9.33 -12.43
CA PHE A 27 -2.30 8.41 -12.76
C PHE A 27 -3.03 8.79 -14.05
N GLN A 28 -3.24 10.09 -14.28
CA GLN A 28 -3.97 10.61 -15.44
C GLN A 28 -3.29 10.27 -16.78
N THR A 29 -1.95 10.10 -16.79
CA THR A 29 -1.20 9.76 -18.00
C THR A 29 -1.21 8.26 -18.27
N GLU A 30 -1.16 7.42 -17.22
CA GLU A 30 -1.02 5.97 -17.36
C GLU A 30 -2.34 5.18 -17.30
N VAL A 31 -3.42 5.75 -16.74
CA VAL A 31 -4.71 5.04 -16.59
C VAL A 31 -5.25 4.49 -17.92
N LYS A 32 -4.95 5.16 -19.05
CA LYS A 32 -5.37 4.73 -20.39
C LYS A 32 -4.73 3.40 -20.83
N LYS A 33 -3.61 3.00 -20.23
CA LYS A 33 -2.91 1.74 -20.51
C LYS A 33 -3.41 0.59 -19.64
N ILE A 34 -4.18 0.88 -18.59
CA ILE A 34 -4.69 -0.13 -17.68
C ILE A 34 -6.00 -0.68 -18.25
N PRO A 35 -6.16 -2.01 -18.43
CA PRO A 35 -7.38 -2.61 -18.96
C PRO A 35 -8.54 -2.65 -17.93
N LEU A 36 -8.40 -1.93 -16.82
CA LEU A 36 -9.36 -1.84 -15.73
C LEU A 36 -9.86 -0.40 -15.63
N ASN A 37 -11.11 -0.25 -15.27
CA ASN A 37 -11.75 1.03 -15.01
C ASN A 37 -12.55 0.95 -13.70
N GLU A 38 -13.10 2.08 -13.29
CA GLU A 38 -13.86 2.21 -12.04
C GLU A 38 -15.05 1.23 -11.93
N LYS A 39 -15.66 0.83 -13.06
CA LYS A 39 -16.77 -0.13 -13.05
C LYS A 39 -16.33 -1.47 -12.46
N TYR A 40 -15.14 -1.95 -12.82
CA TYR A 40 -14.63 -3.22 -12.27
C TYR A 40 -14.41 -3.13 -10.75
N VAL A 41 -14.03 -1.95 -10.23
CA VAL A 41 -13.90 -1.71 -8.79
C VAL A 41 -15.27 -1.77 -8.11
N LYS A 42 -16.28 -1.10 -8.68
CA LYS A 42 -17.66 -1.13 -8.17
C LYS A 42 -18.27 -2.52 -8.21
N ASP A 43 -18.11 -3.24 -9.33
CA ASP A 43 -18.62 -4.61 -9.49
C ASP A 43 -18.00 -5.56 -8.44
N ALA A 44 -16.72 -5.37 -8.10
CA ALA A 44 -16.04 -6.13 -7.04
C ALA A 44 -16.55 -5.76 -5.64
N GLU A 45 -16.72 -4.46 -5.36
CA GLU A 45 -17.27 -3.96 -4.10
C GLU A 45 -18.69 -4.49 -3.86
N GLU A 46 -19.57 -4.40 -4.86
CA GLU A 46 -20.94 -4.93 -4.81
C GLU A 46 -20.94 -6.45 -4.59
N ARG A 47 -20.01 -7.18 -5.22
CA ARG A 47 -19.86 -8.61 -4.98
C ARG A 47 -19.57 -8.88 -3.51
N LEU A 48 -18.58 -8.21 -2.91
CA LEU A 48 -18.27 -8.39 -1.49
C LEU A 48 -19.47 -8.04 -0.60
N LYS A 49 -20.19 -6.96 -0.89
CA LYS A 49 -21.42 -6.58 -0.17
C LYS A 49 -22.50 -7.67 -0.24
N ARG A 50 -22.72 -8.29 -1.41
CA ARG A 50 -23.67 -9.41 -1.57
C ARG A 50 -23.29 -10.64 -0.74
N PHE A 51 -21.99 -10.90 -0.58
CA PHE A 51 -21.51 -12.04 0.21
C PHE A 51 -21.44 -11.76 1.72
N ALA A 52 -21.53 -10.50 2.15
CA ALA A 52 -21.41 -10.13 3.56
C ALA A 52 -22.33 -10.95 4.51
N PRO A 53 -23.63 -11.19 4.21
CA PRO A 53 -24.47 -12.04 5.08
C PRO A 53 -23.97 -13.48 5.21
N TYR A 54 -23.42 -14.04 4.13
CA TYR A 54 -22.83 -15.38 4.15
C TYR A 54 -21.53 -15.39 4.95
N ILE A 55 -20.65 -14.41 4.73
CA ILE A 55 -19.38 -14.26 5.45
C ILE A 55 -19.63 -14.14 6.96
N ALA A 56 -20.58 -13.31 7.40
CA ALA A 56 -20.96 -13.18 8.80
C ALA A 56 -21.41 -14.51 9.43
N LYS A 57 -22.09 -15.35 8.63
CA LYS A 57 -22.58 -16.66 9.10
C LYS A 57 -21.43 -17.66 9.27
N VAL A 58 -20.54 -17.75 8.29
CA VAL A 58 -19.52 -18.82 8.23
C VAL A 58 -18.19 -18.44 8.89
N PHE A 59 -17.90 -17.15 9.09
CA PHE A 59 -16.73 -16.62 9.79
C PHE A 59 -17.16 -15.85 11.05
N PRO A 60 -17.18 -16.49 12.24
CA PRO A 60 -17.62 -15.88 13.49
C PRO A 60 -16.97 -14.53 13.83
N GLU A 61 -15.69 -14.37 13.50
CA GLU A 61 -14.89 -13.17 13.73
C GLU A 61 -15.40 -11.95 12.95
N THR A 62 -16.15 -12.17 11.86
CA THR A 62 -16.69 -11.09 11.01
C THR A 62 -18.10 -10.65 11.41
N ARG A 63 -18.76 -11.34 12.35
CA ARG A 63 -20.15 -11.06 12.77
C ARG A 63 -20.33 -9.64 13.27
N ASN A 64 -19.40 -9.15 14.08
CA ASN A 64 -19.43 -7.80 14.65
C ASN A 64 -19.32 -6.71 13.58
N LEU A 65 -18.84 -7.07 12.38
CA LEU A 65 -18.72 -6.20 11.21
C LEU A 65 -19.76 -6.53 10.14
N ASN A 66 -20.79 -7.31 10.46
CA ASN A 66 -21.83 -7.77 9.52
C ASN A 66 -21.25 -8.46 8.27
N GLY A 67 -20.13 -9.18 8.43
CA GLY A 67 -19.46 -9.87 7.33
C GLY A 67 -18.70 -8.95 6.37
N ILE A 68 -18.55 -7.67 6.71
CA ILE A 68 -17.63 -6.76 6.02
C ILE A 68 -16.20 -7.05 6.47
N ILE A 69 -15.32 -7.30 5.50
CA ILE A 69 -13.90 -7.63 5.73
C ILE A 69 -13.10 -6.33 5.57
N GLU A 70 -12.96 -5.59 6.67
CA GLU A 70 -12.17 -4.35 6.70
C GLU A 70 -11.34 -4.26 7.97
N SER A 71 -10.21 -3.57 7.86
CA SER A 71 -9.32 -3.28 8.99
C SER A 71 -9.54 -1.84 9.48
N PRO A 72 -9.59 -1.59 10.81
CA PRO A 72 -9.72 -0.23 11.31
C PRO A 72 -8.47 0.59 10.99
N ILE A 73 -8.68 1.84 10.60
CA ILE A 73 -7.60 2.82 10.42
C ILE A 73 -7.36 3.51 11.76
N VAL A 74 -6.16 3.35 12.33
CA VAL A 74 -5.79 3.93 13.62
C VAL A 74 -4.55 4.85 13.48
N PRO A 75 -4.58 6.08 14.03
CA PRO A 75 -3.41 6.95 14.03
C PRO A 75 -2.36 6.45 15.03
N ILE A 76 -1.08 6.59 14.67
CA ILE A 76 0.07 6.12 15.47
C ILE A 76 1.08 7.26 15.79
N PRO A 77 0.65 8.38 16.39
CA PRO A 77 1.50 9.57 16.56
C PRO A 77 2.74 9.32 17.44
N ALA A 78 2.61 8.48 18.48
CA ALA A 78 3.74 8.10 19.32
C ALA A 78 4.85 7.39 18.52
N MET A 79 4.48 6.49 17.61
CA MET A 79 5.45 5.81 16.74
C MET A 79 6.14 6.79 15.78
N HIS A 80 5.38 7.73 15.20
CA HIS A 80 5.92 8.76 14.33
C HIS A 80 6.97 9.63 15.07
N GLN A 81 6.67 10.03 16.32
CA GLN A 81 7.60 10.78 17.14
C GLN A 81 8.86 9.98 17.47
N GLN A 82 8.71 8.71 17.87
CA GLN A 82 9.84 7.83 18.18
C GLN A 82 10.74 7.62 16.95
N LEU A 83 10.18 7.35 15.78
CA LEU A 83 10.93 7.23 14.52
C LEU A 83 11.69 8.52 14.19
N SER A 84 11.04 9.68 14.37
CA SER A 84 11.66 11.00 14.13
C SER A 84 12.80 11.33 15.11
N HIS A 85 12.74 10.78 16.34
CA HIS A 85 13.83 10.91 17.31
C HIS A 85 14.99 9.97 16.99
N MET A 86 14.71 8.70 16.66
CA MET A 86 15.74 7.69 16.35
C MET A 86 16.51 8.01 15.06
N TYR A 87 15.80 8.52 14.05
CA TYR A 87 16.38 8.87 12.77
C TYR A 87 16.28 10.38 12.59
N LYS A 88 17.42 11.05 12.40
CA LYS A 88 17.38 12.45 11.92
C LYS A 88 16.60 12.45 10.62
N PRO A 89 15.55 13.28 10.47
CA PRO A 89 14.81 13.33 9.23
C PRO A 89 15.78 13.60 8.09
N ILE A 90 15.87 12.67 7.15
CA ILE A 90 16.60 12.88 5.91
C ILE A 90 15.83 13.99 5.20
N ARG A 91 16.31 15.23 5.31
CA ARG A 91 15.86 16.34 4.47
C ARG A 91 16.32 16.05 3.05
N ARG A 92 15.60 15.21 2.33
CA ARG A 92 15.70 15.19 0.87
C ARG A 92 14.97 16.42 0.37
N GLY A 93 15.73 17.38 -0.13
CA GLY A 93 15.21 18.43 -0.99
C GLY A 93 14.41 17.77 -2.11
N PHE A 94 13.17 18.20 -2.24
CA PHE A 94 12.37 17.98 -3.43
C PHE A 94 13.15 18.61 -4.59
N TYR A 95 13.47 17.79 -5.60
CA TYR A 95 13.73 18.31 -6.95
C TYR A 95 12.39 18.62 -7.59
#